data_AF-R9IK85-F1
#
_entry.id   AF-R9IK85-F1
#
_cell.length_a   1.000
_cell.length_b   1.000
_cell.length_c   1.000
_cell.angle_alpha   90.00
_cell.angle_beta   90.00
_cell.angle_gamma   90.00
#
_symmetry.space_group_name_H-M   'P 1'
#
loop_
_entity.id
_entity.type
_entity.pdbx_description
1 polymer ?
#
loop_
_entity_poly.entity_id
_entity_poly.type
_entity_poly.pdbx_seq_one_letter_code
_entity_poly.pdbx_strand_id
1 'polypeptide(L)' 'MKKEANEVMYKMAEYLLKKMQENGLISREEQEKIRTLNIETFSPELAEVYL' A
#
# COMPACT_ATOMS: atom_id res chain seq x y z
N MET A 1 19.76 5.39 -0.79
CA MET A 1 19.26 6.08 0.43
C MET A 1 17.84 6.65 0.33
N LYS A 2 17.47 7.62 -0.54
CA LYS A 2 16.08 8.14 -0.56
C LYS A 2 15.02 7.19 -1.16
N LYS A 3 15.37 6.39 -2.17
CA LYS A 3 14.41 5.47 -2.85
C LYS A 3 14.05 4.25 -2.00
N GLU A 4 15.04 3.56 -1.42
CA GLU A 4 14.83 2.38 -0.57
C GLU A 4 13.97 2.67 0.67
N ALA A 5 14.11 3.88 1.24
CA ALA A 5 13.29 4.30 2.38
C ALA A 5 11.80 4.40 2.02
N ASN A 6 11.46 4.79 0.80
CA ASN A 6 10.06 4.92 0.36
C ASN A 6 9.40 3.55 0.11
N GLU A 7 10.14 2.58 -0.43
CA GLU A 7 9.63 1.22 -0.66
C GLU A 7 9.36 0.46 0.65
N VAL A 8 10.26 0.61 1.64
CA VAL A 8 10.05 0.02 2.97
C VAL A 8 8.84 0.64 3.67
N MET A 9 8.67 1.97 3.56
CA MET A 9 7.50 2.68 4.10
C MET A 9 6.20 2.20 3.45
N TYR A 10 6.20 1.94 2.13
CA TYR A 10 5.04 1.42 1.44
C TYR A 10 4.69 -0.02 1.88
N LYS A 11 5.66 -0.93 1.95
CA LYS A 11 5.41 -2.29 2.44
C LYS A 11 4.88 -2.31 3.87
N MET A 12 5.34 -1.39 4.71
CA MET A 12 4.80 -1.20 6.05
C MET A 12 3.35 -0.71 6.02
N ALA A 13 3.02 0.24 5.14
CA ALA A 13 1.64 0.71 4.96
C ALA A 13 0.71 -0.41 4.45
N GLU A 14 1.15 -1.23 3.49
CA GLU A 14 0.40 -2.39 3.00
C GLU A 14 0.17 -3.43 4.10
N TYR A 15 1.20 -3.72 4.90
CA TYR A 15 1.09 -4.62 6.05
C TYR A 15 0.08 -4.12 7.09
N LEU A 16 0.13 -2.83 7.44
CA LEU A 16 -0.81 -2.22 8.38
C LEU A 16 -2.25 -2.26 7.84
N LEU A 17 -2.43 -1.96 6.56
CA LEU A 17 -3.74 -2.00 5.92
C LEU A 17 -4.34 -3.42 5.95
N LYS A 18 -3.52 -4.44 5.72
CA LYS A 18 -3.92 -5.84 5.88
C LYS A 18 -4.32 -6.16 7.33
N LYS A 19 -3.56 -5.69 8.31
CA LYS A 19 -3.90 -5.89 9.73
C LYS A 19 -5.19 -5.19 10.14
N MET A 20 -5.46 -4.01 9.59
CA MET A 20 -6.74 -3.32 9.82
C MET A 20 -7.92 -4.13 9.29
N GLN A 21 -7.79 -4.73 8.09
CA GLN A 21 -8.83 -5.59 7.53
C GLN A 21 -9.00 -6.88 8.34
N GLU A 22 -7.91 -7.55 8.71
CA GLU A 22 -7.94 -8.79 9.52
C GLU A 22 -8.60 -8.57 10.89
N ASN A 23 -8.42 -7.39 11.47
CA ASN A 23 -9.03 -7.01 12.76
C ASN A 23 -10.45 -6.45 12.61
N GLY A 24 -11.00 -6.40 11.40
CA GLY A 24 -12.36 -5.90 11.14
C GLY A 24 -12.52 -4.38 11.28
N LEU A 25 -11.42 -3.61 11.29
CA LEU A 25 -11.46 -2.14 11.35
C LEU A 25 -11.88 -1.52 10.01
N ILE A 26 -11.60 -2.23 8.92
CA ILE A 26 -12.02 -1.87 7.56
C ILE A 26 -12.51 -3.11 6.84
N SER A 27 -13.45 -2.91 5.92
CA SER A 27 -13.89 -3.93 4.99
C SER A 27 -12.84 -4.22 3.91
N ARG A 28 -13.02 -5.34 3.22
CA ARG A 28 -12.21 -5.68 2.03
C ARG A 28 -12.33 -4.63 0.93
N GLU A 29 -13.52 -4.07 0.73
CA GLU A 29 -13.78 -3.04 -0.27
C GLU A 29 -13.02 -1.73 0.05
N GLU A 30 -13.01 -1.32 1.33
CA GLU A 30 -12.25 -0.15 1.78
C GLU A 30 -10.74 -0.37 1.67
N GLN A 31 -10.25 -1.57 2.01
CA GLN A 31 -8.86 -1.95 1.77
C GLN A 31 -8.50 -1.85 0.28
N GLU A 32 -9.37 -2.32 -0.62
CA GLU A 32 -9.14 -2.24 -2.07
C GLU A 32 -9.07 -0.81 -2.58
N LYS A 33 -9.99 0.06 -2.16
CA LYS A 33 -9.97 1.49 -2.50
C LYS A 33 -8.67 2.16 -2.04
N ILE A 34 -8.25 1.90 -0.80
CA ILE A 34 -7.00 2.47 -0.26
C ILE A 34 -5.78 1.94 -1.03
N ARG A 35 -5.76 0.65 -1.38
CA ARG A 35 -4.67 0.07 -2.18
C ARG A 35 -4.57 0.75 -3.55
N THR A 36 -5.69 0.94 -4.25
CA THR A 36 -5.73 1.61 -5.55
C THR A 36 -5.21 3.05 -5.45
N LEU A 37 -5.70 3.82 -4.47
CA LEU A 37 -5.24 5.20 -4.24
C LEU A 37 -3.74 5.26 -3.91
N ASN A 38 -3.21 4.30 -3.16
CA ASN A 38 -1.79 4.24 -2.86
C ASN A 38 -0.95 3.99 -4.13
N ILE A 39 -1.38 3.09 -5.02
CA ILE A 39 -0.66 2.79 -6.28
C ILE A 39 -0.51 4.05 -7.15
N GLU A 40 -1.51 4.93 -7.18
CA GLU A 40 -1.45 6.21 -7.92
C GLU A 40 -0.34 7.14 -7.40
N THR A 41 0.14 6.94 -6.18
CA THR A 41 1.21 7.75 -5.56
C THR A 41 2.60 7.14 -5.69
N PHE A 42 2.72 5.96 -6.32
CA PHE A 42 4.00 5.28 -6.43
C PHE A 42 4.95 6.00 -7.37
N SER A 43 6.26 5.75 -7.16
CA SER A 43 7.23 6.08 -8.19
C SER A 43 6.96 5.22 -9.43
N PRO A 44 7.30 5.69 -10.65
CA PRO A 44 7.08 4.93 -11.88
C PRO A 44 7.65 3.51 -11.82
N GLU A 45 8.83 3.34 -11.21
CA GLU A 45 9.49 2.04 -11.08
C GLU A 45 8.75 1.09 -10.14
N LEU A 46 8.10 1.61 -9.09
CA LEU A 46 7.31 0.81 -8.15
C LEU A 46 5.91 0.53 -8.72
N ALA A 47 5.32 1.46 -9.46
CA ALA A 47 4.04 1.27 -10.14
C ALA A 47 4.10 0.10 -11.15
N GLU A 48 5.22 -0.06 -11.87
CA GLU A 48 5.43 -1.16 -12.83
C GLU A 48 5.43 -2.55 -12.18
N VAL A 49 5.74 -2.65 -10.88
CA VAL A 49 5.72 -3.94 -10.14
C VAL A 49 4.31 -4.31 -9.67
N TYR A 50 3.43 -3.32 -9.50
CA TYR A 50 2.11 -3.47 -8.88
C TYR A 50 0.94 -3.34 -9.87
N LEU A 51 1.20 -2.95 -11.13
CA LEU A 51 0.26 -2.96 -12.27
C LEU A 51 0.44 -4.22 -13.12
#